data_AF-A0A2H6GU21-F1
#
_entry.id   AF-A0A2H6GU21-F1
#
_cell.length_a   1.000
_cell.length_b   1.000
_cell.length_c   1.000
_cell.angle_alpha   90.00
_cell.angle_beta   90.00
_cell.angle_gamma   90.00
#
_symmetry.space_group_name_H-M   'P 1'
#
loop_
_entity.id
_entity.type
_entity.pdbx_description
1 polymer ?
#
loop_
_entity_poly.entity_id
_entity_poly.type
_entity_poly.pdbx_seq_one_letter_code
_entity_poly.pdbx_strand_id
1 'polypeptide(L)'
;MFEFSRCYCALYVSDDYTTAMGAGSIPERRPVKRTDLSKVGGRVGVKNIGEHYRCKICGNEVTVTKAGGGVLVCCGEEMELLK
;
A
#
# COMPACT_ATOMS: atom_id res chain seq x y z
N MET A 1 -12.24 -4.73 18.76
CA MET A 1 -13.48 -4.71 17.95
C MET A 1 -13.25 -5.70 16.80
N PHE A 2 -13.81 -6.91 16.90
CA PHE A 2 -13.64 -7.95 15.88
C PHE A 2 -14.59 -7.63 14.72
N GLU A 3 -14.09 -6.99 13.68
CA GLU A 3 -14.94 -6.43 12.60
C GLU A 3 -15.84 -7.44 11.87
N PHE A 4 -15.55 -8.73 11.96
CA PHE A 4 -16.26 -9.76 11.21
C PHE A 4 -16.76 -10.95 12.05
N SER A 5 -16.45 -11.00 13.36
CA SER A 5 -16.84 -12.06 14.32
C SER A 5 -16.69 -13.53 13.84
N ARG A 6 -15.92 -13.78 12.78
CA ARG A 6 -15.53 -15.09 12.24
C ARG A 6 -14.19 -14.99 11.48
N CYS A 7 -13.53 -16.13 11.26
CA CYS A 7 -12.27 -16.18 10.50
C CYS A 7 -12.48 -16.22 8.98
N TYR A 8 -11.43 -15.95 8.20
CA TYR A 8 -11.49 -15.90 6.71
C TYR A 8 -12.12 -17.16 6.09
N CYS A 9 -11.80 -18.35 6.63
CA CYS A 9 -12.35 -19.62 6.17
C CYS A 9 -13.68 -20.02 6.83
N ALA A 10 -14.24 -19.18 7.70
CA ALA A 10 -15.45 -19.44 8.49
C ALA A 10 -15.42 -20.71 9.38
N LEU A 11 -14.23 -21.30 9.62
CA LEU A 11 -14.06 -22.46 10.49
C LEU A 11 -14.22 -22.14 11.98
N TYR A 12 -14.01 -20.88 12.36
CA TYR A 12 -14.09 -20.40 13.73
C TYR A 12 -14.90 -19.11 13.79
N VAL A 13 -15.70 -18.99 14.84
CA VAL A 13 -16.71 -17.96 15.07
C VAL A 13 -16.61 -17.50 16.53
N SER A 14 -16.80 -16.22 16.83
CA SER A 14 -16.79 -15.71 18.20
C SER A 14 -18.19 -15.75 18.84
N ASP A 15 -18.26 -15.68 20.16
CA ASP A 15 -19.51 -15.82 20.94
C ASP A 15 -20.57 -14.74 20.60
N ASP A 16 -20.15 -13.60 20.07
CA ASP A 16 -21.00 -12.48 19.62
C ASP A 16 -21.53 -12.63 18.18
N TYR A 17 -21.25 -13.74 17.50
CA TYR A 17 -21.68 -13.95 16.12
C TYR A 17 -23.20 -14.13 16.01
N THR A 18 -23.85 -13.11 15.46
CA THR A 18 -25.24 -13.21 15.02
C THR A 18 -25.29 -13.50 13.52
N THR A 19 -26.28 -14.27 13.07
CA THR A 19 -26.52 -14.56 11.64
C THR A 19 -26.67 -13.28 10.80
N ALA A 20 -27.08 -12.17 11.43
CA ALA A 20 -27.17 -10.84 10.81
C ALA A 20 -25.79 -10.19 10.56
N MET A 21 -24.80 -10.41 11.44
CA MET A 21 -23.42 -9.94 11.25
C MET A 21 -22.62 -10.80 10.25
N GLY A 22 -23.01 -12.07 10.08
CA GLY A 22 -22.36 -13.03 9.18
C GLY A 22 -22.65 -12.88 7.69
N ALA A 23 -23.35 -11.84 7.24
CA ALA A 23 -23.81 -11.76 5.84
C ALA A 23 -22.72 -11.31 4.83
N GLY A 24 -21.53 -10.86 5.26
CA GLY A 24 -20.50 -10.26 4.37
C GLY A 24 -19.23 -11.10 4.16
N SER A 25 -18.63 -11.06 2.99
CA SER A 25 -17.33 -11.73 2.74
C SER A 25 -16.22 -11.14 3.63
N ILE A 26 -15.37 -12.01 4.21
CA ILE A 26 -14.17 -11.54 4.92
C ILE A 26 -13.05 -11.39 3.90
N PRO A 27 -12.45 -10.19 3.76
CA PRO A 27 -11.30 -10.00 2.89
C PRO A 27 -10.06 -10.70 3.45
N GLU A 28 -9.14 -11.10 2.55
CA GLU A 28 -7.83 -11.59 2.94
C GLU A 28 -7.06 -10.46 3.63
N ARG A 29 -6.78 -10.62 4.93
CA ARG A 29 -6.02 -9.66 5.74
C ARG A 29 -4.55 -10.02 5.87
N ARG A 30 -4.13 -11.17 5.34
CA ARG A 30 -2.72 -11.55 5.30
C ARG A 30 -1.95 -10.53 4.43
N PRO A 31 -0.89 -9.91 4.97
CA PRO A 31 -0.02 -9.07 4.17
C PRO A 31 0.55 -9.84 2.98
N VAL A 32 0.53 -9.21 1.82
CA VAL A 32 1.15 -9.78 0.61
C VAL A 32 2.65 -9.97 0.88
N LYS A 33 3.19 -11.12 0.47
CA LYS A 33 4.62 -11.38 0.59
C LYS A 33 5.39 -10.34 -0.23
N ARG A 34 6.59 -9.96 0.23
CA ARG A 34 7.47 -9.02 -0.50
C ARG A 34 7.74 -9.44 -1.95
N THR A 35 7.80 -10.73 -2.22
CA THR A 35 7.98 -11.31 -3.57
C THR A 35 6.82 -11.02 -4.52
N ASP A 36 5.62 -10.82 -3.99
CA ASP A 36 4.38 -10.66 -4.76
C ASP A 36 3.87 -9.21 -4.76
N LEU A 37 4.63 -8.27 -4.18
CA LEU A 37 4.27 -6.85 -4.11
C LEU A 37 4.12 -6.20 -5.50
N SER A 38 4.77 -6.76 -6.51
CA SER A 38 4.63 -6.37 -7.92
C SER A 38 3.21 -6.54 -8.48
N LYS A 39 2.38 -7.39 -7.86
CA LYS A 39 0.98 -7.63 -8.25
C LYS A 39 -0.02 -6.62 -7.67
N VAL A 40 0.42 -5.75 -6.73
CA VAL A 40 -0.44 -4.80 -5.99
C VAL A 40 -0.45 -3.41 -6.64
N GLY A 41 0.07 -3.26 -7.87
CA GLY A 41 0.27 -1.97 -8.52
C GLY A 41 1.67 -1.45 -8.18
N GLY A 42 2.59 -1.64 -9.12
CA GLY A 42 3.99 -1.27 -8.94
C GLY A 42 4.16 0.25 -8.95
N ARG A 43 4.27 0.83 -7.76
CA ARG A 43 4.77 2.20 -7.62
C ARG A 43 6.22 2.25 -8.11
N VAL A 44 6.57 3.26 -8.91
CA VAL A 44 7.93 3.40 -9.46
C VAL A 44 8.85 4.00 -8.40
N GLY A 45 9.65 3.13 -7.77
CA GLY A 45 10.68 3.57 -6.85
C GLY A 45 11.88 4.21 -7.56
N VAL A 46 12.66 4.98 -6.81
CA VAL A 46 13.89 5.63 -7.29
C VAL A 46 14.92 4.58 -7.72
N LYS A 47 15.44 4.70 -8.95
CA LYS A 47 16.32 3.67 -9.55
C LYS A 47 17.78 4.09 -9.60
N ASN A 48 18.05 5.34 -9.96
CA ASN A 48 19.40 5.83 -10.19
C ASN A 48 19.74 7.04 -9.32
N ILE A 49 21.04 7.19 -9.06
CA ILE A 49 21.59 8.38 -8.42
C ILE A 49 21.62 9.49 -9.46
N GLY A 50 21.22 10.70 -9.08
CA GLY A 50 21.14 11.87 -9.97
C GLY A 50 19.79 12.07 -10.65
N GLU A 51 18.78 11.23 -10.37
CA GLU A 51 17.41 11.45 -10.85
C GLU A 51 16.83 12.72 -10.20
N HIS A 52 16.16 13.55 -11.01
CA HIS A 52 15.48 14.76 -10.55
C HIS A 52 13.98 14.49 -10.45
N TYR A 53 13.38 14.88 -9.33
CA TYR A 53 11.96 14.73 -9.08
C TYR A 53 11.32 16.06 -8.74
N ARG A 54 10.09 16.28 -9.23
CA ARG A 54 9.30 17.47 -8.94
C ARG A 54 7.93 17.13 -8.39
N CYS A 55 7.52 17.85 -7.35
CA CYS A 55 6.15 17.81 -6.85
C CYS A 55 5.26 18.77 -7.67
N LYS A 56 4.11 18.30 -8.16
CA LYS A 56 3.14 19.15 -8.88
C LYS A 56 2.40 20.14 -7.99
N ILE A 57 2.23 19.81 -6.71
CA ILE A 57 1.41 20.59 -5.78
C ILE A 57 2.21 21.79 -5.24
N CYS A 58 3.35 21.53 -4.61
CA CYS A 58 4.16 22.58 -3.99
C CYS A 58 5.31 23.07 -4.87
N GLY A 59 5.63 22.38 -5.96
CA GLY A 59 6.74 22.74 -6.84
C GLY A 59 8.13 22.34 -6.34
N ASN A 60 8.24 21.60 -5.23
CA ASN A 60 9.53 21.15 -4.70
C ASN A 60 10.28 20.28 -5.71
N GLU A 61 11.56 20.61 -5.93
CA GLU A 61 12.48 19.86 -6.76
C GLU A 61 13.56 19.20 -5.87
N VAL A 62 13.77 17.91 -6.07
CA VAL A 62 14.74 17.13 -5.30
C VAL A 62 15.62 16.29 -6.23
N THR A 63 16.90 16.19 -5.88
CA THR A 63 17.88 15.38 -6.59
C THR A 63 18.27 14.19 -5.75
N VAL A 64 18.27 13.00 -6.34
CA VAL A 64 18.61 11.77 -5.65
C VAL A 64 20.12 11.67 -5.45
N THR A 65 20.57 11.70 -4.20
CA THR A 65 21.99 11.48 -3.85
C THR A 65 22.34 10.02 -3.62
N LYS A 66 21.34 9.19 -3.26
CA LYS A 66 21.46 7.73 -3.07
C LYS A 66 20.19 7.04 -3.56
N ALA A 67 20.34 6.03 -4.41
CA ALA A 67 19.21 5.28 -4.94
C ALA A 67 18.60 4.36 -3.85
N GLY A 68 17.28 4.19 -3.90
CA GLY A 68 16.55 3.27 -3.04
C GLY A 68 15.18 2.96 -3.64
N GLY A 69 14.75 1.70 -3.60
CA GLY A 69 13.53 1.24 -4.30
C GLY A 69 12.19 1.76 -3.74
N GLY A 70 12.21 2.77 -2.87
CA GLY A 70 11.01 3.45 -2.37
C GLY A 70 10.55 4.57 -3.31
N VAL A 71 9.31 4.99 -3.16
CA VAL A 71 8.68 6.03 -3.98
C VAL A 71 8.73 7.34 -3.22
N LEU A 72 9.07 8.43 -3.91
CA LEU A 72 9.09 9.77 -3.32
C LEU A 72 7.66 10.33 -3.30
N VAL A 73 7.21 10.72 -2.10
CA VAL A 73 5.89 11.31 -1.87
C VAL A 73 6.06 12.69 -1.25
N CYS A 74 5.42 13.69 -1.86
CA CYS A 74 5.39 15.06 -1.35
C CYS A 74 3.95 15.59 -1.46
N CYS A 75 3.46 16.27 -0.42
CA CYS A 75 2.06 16.75 -0.35
C CYS A 75 0.98 15.66 -0.48
N GLY A 76 1.31 14.40 -0.16
CA GLY A 76 0.39 13.28 -0.23
C GLY A 76 0.28 12.62 -1.61
N GLU A 77 1.02 13.10 -2.60
CA GLU A 77 1.07 12.52 -3.96
C GLU A 77 2.49 12.07 -4.34
N GLU A 78 2.58 11.12 -5.27
CA GLU A 78 3.84 10.63 -5.83
C GLU A 78 4.51 11.71 -6.68
N MET A 79 5.81 11.93 -6.49
CA MET A 79 6.56 12.93 -7.25
C MET A 79 6.82 12.45 -8.68
N GLU A 80 6.88 13.39 -9.64
CA GLU A 80 7.19 13.08 -11.03
C GLU A 80 8.69 13.13 -11.30
N LEU A 81 9.19 12.14 -12.04
CA LEU A 81 10.55 12.13 -12.58
C LEU A 81 10.67 13.17 -13.71
N LEU A 82 11.59 14.11 -13.56
CA LEU A 82 12.02 15.00 -14.63
C LEU A 82 13.16 14.34 -15.41
N LYS A 83 13.00 14.23 -16.73
CA LYS A 83 13.98 13.64 -17.66
C LYS A 83 14.92 14.69 -18.23
#